data_AF-A0A533XKG3-F1
#
_entry.id   AF-A0A533XKG3-F1
#
_cell.length_a   1.000
_cell.length_b   1.000
_cell.length_c   1.000
_cell.angle_alpha   90.00
_cell.angle_beta   90.00
_cell.angle_gamma   90.00
#
_symmetry.space_group_name_H-M   'P 1'
#
loop_
_entity.id
_entity.type
_entity.pdbx_description
1 polymer ?
#
loop_
_entity_poly.entity_id
_entity_poly.type
_entity_poly.pdbx_seq_one_letter_code
_entity_poly.pdbx_strand_id
1 'polypeptide(L)' 'ENTGLSETLQHPDRRYSEVVMIGHEPYVQAIYADRAVSQACIGCHNTHPDSPKKNYKLNDVMGGMIITIPLKNQ' A
#
# COMPACT_ATOMS: atom_id res chain seq x y z
N GLU A 1 -7.53 5.52 -7.34
CA GLU A 1 -6.73 4.33 -6.94
C GLU A 1 -5.39 4.24 -7.66
N ASN A 2 -5.33 4.11 -8.99
CA ASN A 2 -4.05 3.90 -9.71
C ASN A 2 -2.99 5.00 -9.49
N THR A 3 -3.38 6.27 -9.36
CA THR A 3 -2.44 7.38 -9.11
C THR A 3 -1.77 7.25 -7.75
N GLY A 4 -2.55 7.12 -6.67
CA GLY A 4 -2.01 7.04 -5.31
C GLY A 4 -1.12 5.82 -5.07
N LEU A 5 -1.45 4.67 -5.67
CA LEU A 5 -0.59 3.48 -5.60
C LEU A 5 0.71 3.68 -6.38
N SER A 6 0.65 4.30 -7.56
CA SER A 6 1.84 4.61 -8.38
C SER A 6 2.76 5.61 -7.69
N GLU A 7 2.21 6.64 -7.04
CA GLU A 7 2.97 7.60 -6.22
C GLU A 7 3.64 6.92 -5.04
N THR A 8 2.90 6.04 -4.34
CA THR A 8 3.44 5.27 -3.21
C THR A 8 4.56 4.33 -3.65
N LEU A 9 4.46 3.73 -4.84
CA LEU A 9 5.53 2.88 -5.40
C LEU A 9 6.79 3.69 -5.75
N GLN A 10 6.64 4.91 -6.29
CA GLN A 10 7.76 5.79 -6.64
C GLN A 10 8.41 6.43 -5.41
N HIS A 11 7.63 6.71 -4.36
CA HIS A 11 8.06 7.40 -3.15
C HIS A 11 7.65 6.64 -1.88
N PRO A 12 8.15 5.41 -1.68
CA PRO A 12 7.64 4.50 -0.65
C PRO A 12 8.01 4.90 0.78
N ASP A 13 8.82 5.94 0.96
CA ASP A 13 9.15 6.52 2.28
C ASP A 13 8.13 7.58 2.71
N ARG A 14 7.18 7.91 1.84
CA ARG A 14 6.16 8.93 2.07
C ARG A 14 4.78 8.31 1.97
N ARG A 15 3.87 8.78 2.82
CA ARG A 15 2.45 8.48 2.65
C ARG A 15 1.89 9.33 1.50
N TYR A 16 1.10 8.71 0.63
CA TYR A 16 0.20 9.45 -0.25
C TYR A 16 -1.12 9.67 0.49
N SER A 17 -1.75 10.83 0.38
CA SER A 17 -3.07 11.05 0.97
C SER A 17 -3.87 12.03 0.13
N GLU A 18 -5.15 11.74 -0.06
CA GLU A 18 -6.08 12.57 -0.83
C GLU A 18 -7.49 12.49 -0.25
N VAL A 19 -8.32 13.48 -0.58
CA VAL A 19 -9.76 13.41 -0.29
C VAL A 19 -10.46 12.81 -1.51
N VAL A 20 -11.15 11.70 -1.32
CA VAL A 20 -11.92 11.01 -2.36
C VAL A 20 -13.41 11.06 -2.04
N MET A 21 -14.24 11.09 -3.09
CA MET A 21 -15.68 10.91 -2.96
C MET A 21 -16.00 9.44 -3.21
N ILE A 22 -16.61 8.77 -2.23
CA ILE A 22 -17.18 7.43 -2.39
C ILE A 22 -18.69 7.58 -2.33
N GLY A 23 -19.34 7.49 -3.49
CA GLY A 23 -20.72 7.96 -3.65
C GLY A 23 -20.78 9.48 -3.46
N HIS A 24 -21.62 9.95 -2.53
CA HIS A 24 -21.76 11.37 -2.20
C HIS A 24 -21.03 11.75 -0.90
N GLU A 25 -20.22 10.85 -0.37
CA GLU A 25 -19.58 10.99 0.92
C GLU A 25 -18.08 11.26 0.77
N PRO A 26 -17.55 12.31 1.43
CA PRO A 26 -16.12 12.58 1.42
C PRO A 26 -15.38 11.63 2.38
N TYR A 27 -14.23 11.13 1.95
CA TYR A 27 -13.30 10.31 2.73
C TYR A 27 -11.87 10.83 2.58
N VAL A 28 -11.08 10.74 3.64
CA VAL A 28 -9.61 10.77 3.51
C VAL A 28 -9.15 9.37 3.16
N GLN A 29 -8.47 9.25 2.03
CA GLN A 29 -7.73 8.05 1.67
C GLN A 29 -6.24 8.31 1.91
N ALA A 30 -5.58 7.42 2.65
CA ALA A 30 -4.14 7.43 2.86
C ALA A 30 -3.54 6.10 2.42
N ILE A 31 -2.44 6.14 1.67
CA ILE A 31 -1.79 4.97 1.10
C ILE A 31 -0.36 4.89 1.64
N TYR A 32 0.02 3.70 2.08
CA TYR A 32 1.32 3.39 2.66
C TYR A 32 1.93 2.21 1.92
N ALA A 33 3.24 2.25 1.64
CA ALA A 33 3.95 1.12 1.08
C ALA A 33 4.01 -0.01 2.11
N ASP A 34 3.52 -1.18 1.72
CA ASP A 34 3.72 -2.40 2.50
C ASP A 34 5.07 -3.00 2.12
N ARG A 35 5.97 -3.08 3.08
CA ARG A 35 7.37 -3.48 2.86
C ARG A 35 7.64 -4.85 3.43
N ALA A 36 8.60 -5.52 2.83
CA ALA A 36 9.22 -6.71 3.39
C ALA A 36 9.99 -6.37 4.68
N VAL A 37 9.30 -6.26 5.81
CA VAL A 37 9.87 -5.81 7.08
C VAL A 37 10.67 -6.88 7.82
N SER A 38 10.58 -8.15 7.40
CA SER A 38 11.29 -9.26 8.05
C SER A 38 11.71 -10.35 7.08
N GLN A 39 12.62 -11.22 7.53
CA GLN A 39 13.05 -12.40 6.78
C GLN A 39 11.89 -13.40 6.56
N ALA A 40 10.96 -13.49 7.51
CA ALA A 40 9.77 -14.33 7.36
C ALA A 40 8.89 -13.85 6.20
N CYS A 41 8.74 -12.53 6.03
CA CYS A 41 8.01 -11.93 4.91
C CYS A 41 8.62 -12.40 3.57
N ILE A 42 9.92 -12.20 3.36
CA ILE A 42 10.55 -12.58 2.09
C ILE A 42 10.61 -14.10 1.89
N GLY A 43 10.74 -14.89 2.96
CA GLY A 43 10.83 -16.35 2.88
C GLY A 43 9.59 -16.98 2.26
N CYS A 44 8.40 -16.65 2.78
CA CYS A 44 7.14 -17.13 2.21
C CYS A 44 6.89 -16.53 0.82
N HIS A 45 7.02 -15.21 0.65
CA HIS A 45 6.70 -14.56 -0.63
C HIS A 45 7.65 -14.96 -1.77
N ASN A 46 8.92 -15.30 -1.49
CA ASN A 46 9.83 -15.77 -2.53
C ASN A 46 9.63 -17.25 -2.91
N THR A 47 8.95 -18.04 -2.08
CA THR A 47 8.78 -19.48 -2.30
C THR A 47 7.36 -19.89 -2.68
N HIS A 48 6.35 -19.08 -2.31
CA HIS A 48 4.95 -19.41 -2.58
C HIS A 48 4.69 -19.54 -4.10
N PRO A 49 4.06 -20.63 -4.58
CA PRO A 49 3.76 -20.84 -6.00
C PRO A 49 3.06 -19.65 -6.65
N ASP A 50 2.04 -19.12 -5.97
CA ASP A 50 1.18 -18.03 -6.45
C ASP A 50 1.73 -16.62 -6.20
N SER A 51 2.95 -16.49 -5.67
CA SER A 51 3.52 -15.17 -5.44
C SER A 51 3.76 -14.45 -6.78
N PRO A 52 3.30 -13.19 -6.95
CA PRO A 52 3.45 -12.44 -8.19
C PRO A 52 4.92 -12.07 -8.50
N LYS A 53 5.78 -12.09 -7.48
CA LYS A 53 7.22 -11.80 -7.57
C LYS A 53 7.96 -12.66 -6.54
N LYS A 54 9.12 -13.23 -6.93
CA LYS A 54 9.86 -14.21 -6.09
C LYS A 54 11.29 -13.80 -5.72
N ASN A 55 11.62 -12.53 -5.87
CA ASN A 55 12.95 -11.99 -5.62
C ASN A 55 12.91 -10.75 -4.71
N TYR A 56 11.98 -10.72 -3.76
CA TYR A 56 11.93 -9.68 -2.74
C TYR A 56 13.16 -9.71 -1.85
N LYS A 57 13.67 -8.52 -1.54
CA LYS A 57 14.71 -8.27 -0.53
C LYS A 57 14.10 -7.54 0.67
N LEU A 58 14.85 -7.51 1.78
CA LEU A 58 14.45 -6.73 2.95
C LEU A 58 14.20 -5.27 2.56
N ASN A 59 13.08 -4.70 3.02
CA ASN A 59 12.59 -3.36 2.72
C ASN A 59 12.09 -3.12 1.28
N ASP A 60 12.07 -4.12 0.40
CA ASP A 60 11.36 -4.02 -0.87
C ASP A 60 9.87 -3.75 -0.63
N VAL A 61 9.28 -2.94 -1.52
CA VAL A 61 7.83 -2.74 -1.54
C VAL A 61 7.16 -3.99 -2.11
N MET A 62 6.30 -4.62 -1.30
CA MET A 62 5.54 -5.82 -1.64
C MET A 62 4.13 -5.48 -2.11
N GLY A 63 3.56 -4.39 -1.61
CA GLY A 63 2.24 -3.92 -1.95
C GLY A 63 1.97 -2.53 -1.38
N GLY A 64 0.69 -2.19 -1.24
CA GLY A 64 0.24 -0.95 -0.62
C GLY A 64 -0.96 -1.19 0.28
N MET A 65 -1.00 -0.53 1.42
CA MET A 65 -2.16 -0.49 2.30
C MET A 65 -2.94 0.80 2.05
N ILE A 66 -4.24 0.67 1.84
CA ILE A 66 -5.15 1.83 1.67
C ILE A 66 -6.00 1.94 2.93
N ILE A 67 -5.90 3.08 3.60
CA ILE A 67 -6.71 3.44 4.77
C ILE A 67 -7.71 4.50 4.32
N THR A 68 -8.99 4.20 4.45
CA THR A 68 -10.08 5.10 4.03
C THR A 68 -10.92 5.46 5.26
N ILE A 69 -10.93 6.75 5.61
CA ILE A 69 -11.61 7.27 6.81
C ILE A 69 -12.70 8.26 6.36
N PRO A 70 -13.97 8.07 6.75
CA PRO A 70 -15.04 9.01 6.42
C PRO A 70 -14.73 10.39 7.02
N LEU A 71 -14.94 11.44 6.22
CA LEU A 71 -14.82 12.83 6.68
C LEU A 71 -16.13 13.37 7.27
N LYS A 72 -17.21 12.59 7.21
CA LYS A 72 -18.43 12.92 7.94
C LYS A 72 -18.15 12.88 9.44
N ASN A 73 -18.55 13.97 10.09
CA ASN A 73 -18.43 14.28 11.51
C ASN A 73 -18.44 13.05 12.44
N GLN A 74 -17.47 13.04 13.36
CA GLN A 74 -17.67 12.48 14.71
C GLN A 74 -18.81 13.22 15.42
#